data_AF-A0A956ZLQ3-F1
#
_entry.id   AF-A0A956ZLQ3-F1
#
_cell.length_a   1.000
_cell.length_b   1.000
_cell.length_c   1.000
_cell.angle_alpha   90.00
_cell.angle_beta   90.00
_cell.angle_gamma   90.00
#
_symmetry.space_group_name_H-M   'P 1'
#
loop_
_entity.id
_entity.type
_entity.pdbx_description
1 polymer ?
#
loop_
_entity_poly.entity_id
_entity_poly.type
_entity_poly.pdbx_seq_one_letter_code
_entity_poly.pdbx_strand_id
1 'polypeptide(L)' 'MAEFWMRDRRVPIAETLGAELLEVGGGKARIRYPVLPAYMNPAGQLQGGMFAVMMDTAMA' A
#
# COMPACT_ATOMS: atom_id res chain seq x y z
N MET A 1 -6.98 16.39 12.70
CA MET A 1 -5.82 15.65 13.24
C MET A 1 -5.32 14.51 12.32
N ALA A 2 -5.83 14.35 11.08
CA ALA A 2 -5.29 13.41 10.09
C ALA A 2 -4.61 14.09 8.87
N GLU A 3 -4.73 15.42 8.76
CA GLU A 3 -4.28 16.22 7.61
C GLU A 3 -2.76 16.51 7.60
N PHE A 4 -2.05 16.27 8.70
CA PHE A 4 -0.68 16.77 8.86
C PHE A 4 0.39 15.88 8.19
N TRP A 5 0.10 14.63 7.87
CA TRP A 5 1.08 13.68 7.32
C TRP A 5 1.07 13.53 5.80
N MET A 6 0.02 13.99 5.10
CA MET A 6 -0.15 13.73 3.66
C MET A 6 0.35 14.82 2.72
N ARG A 7 0.84 15.94 3.25
CA ARG A 7 1.07 17.11 2.38
C ARG A 7 2.36 17.07 1.55
N ASP A 8 3.32 16.18 1.84
CA ASP A 8 4.63 16.31 1.15
C ASP A 8 5.46 15.04 0.90
N ARG A 9 4.97 13.84 1.23
CA ARG A 9 5.70 12.59 0.91
C ARG A 9 4.77 11.51 0.43
N ARG A 10 4.34 11.64 -0.83
CA ARG A 10 3.76 10.51 -1.54
C ARG A 10 4.86 9.49 -1.71
N VAL A 11 4.74 8.33 -1.06
CA VAL A 11 5.73 7.25 -1.20
C VAL A 11 5.64 6.79 -2.66
N PRO A 12 6.68 6.95 -3.50
CA PRO A 12 6.55 6.74 -4.95
C PRO A 12 6.05 5.34 -5.32
N ILE A 13 6.44 4.33 -4.53
CA ILE A 13 5.97 2.96 -4.74
C ILE A 13 4.48 2.78 -4.42
N ALA A 14 3.96 3.50 -3.42
CA ALA A 14 2.54 3.48 -3.08
C ALA A 14 1.69 4.09 -4.20
N GLU A 15 2.14 5.19 -4.81
CA GLU A 15 1.47 5.77 -5.99
C GLU A 15 1.55 4.84 -7.20
N THR A 16 2.73 4.29 -7.47
CA THR A 16 2.96 3.37 -8.61
C THR A 16 2.04 2.16 -8.54
N LEU A 17 1.84 1.62 -7.34
CA LEU A 17 0.99 0.45 -7.12
C LEU A 17 -0.50 0.79 -6.94
N GLY A 18 -0.86 2.07 -6.90
CA GLY A 18 -2.24 2.53 -6.71
C GLY A 18 -2.77 2.33 -5.30
N ALA A 19 -1.91 2.41 -4.29
CA ALA A 19 -2.28 2.25 -2.90
C ALA A 19 -3.14 3.42 -2.39
N GLU A 20 -4.17 3.10 -1.60
CA GLU A 20 -5.07 4.06 -0.98
C GLU A 20 -5.05 3.89 0.53
N LEU A 21 -4.65 4.93 1.26
CA LEU A 21 -4.70 4.93 2.72
C LEU A 21 -6.12 5.28 3.18
N LEU A 22 -6.78 4.34 3.86
CA LEU A 22 -8.17 4.48 4.30
C LEU A 22 -8.27 5.03 5.72
N GLU A 23 -7.36 4.61 6.60
CA GLU A 23 -7.42 4.94 8.02
C GLU A 23 -6.03 4.80 8.67
N VAL A 24 -5.71 5.71 9.58
CA VAL A 24 -4.55 5.64 10.48
C VAL A 24 -4.99 6.05 11.87
N GLY A 25 -4.69 5.22 12.87
CA GLY A 25 -5.02 5.52 14.25
C GLY A 25 -4.79 4.34 15.19
N GLY A 26 -4.58 4.62 16.48
CA GLY A 26 -4.50 3.59 17.51
C GLY A 26 -3.43 2.52 17.27
N GLY A 27 -2.29 2.89 16.65
CA GLY A 27 -1.22 1.97 16.31
C GLY A 27 -1.53 1.03 15.13
N LYS A 28 -2.53 1.38 14.30
CA LYS A 28 -2.93 0.61 13.12
C LYS A 28 -3.06 1.52 11.91
N ALA A 29 -2.80 0.94 10.74
CA ALA A 29 -3.08 1.54 9.44
C ALA A 29 -3.91 0.57 8.61
N ARG A 30 -4.83 1.10 7.80
CA ARG A 30 -5.61 0.33 6.83
C ARG A 30 -5.35 0.89 5.44
N ILE A 31 -4.65 0.12 4.62
CA ILE A 31 -4.25 0.50 3.26
C ILE A 31 -4.87 -0.50 2.29
N ARG A 32 -5.40 0.00 1.17
CA ARG A 32 -5.96 -0.80 0.09
C ARG A 32 -5.01 -0.76 -1.10
N TYR A 33 -4.71 -1.93 -1.67
CA TYR A 33 -4.01 -2.06 -2.95
C TYR A 33 -4.95 -2.70 -3.97
N PRO A 34 -4.95 -2.23 -5.23
CA PRO A 34 -5.69 -2.90 -6.29
C PRO A 34 -5.04 -4.25 -6.61
N VAL A 35 -5.86 -5.23 -6.97
CA VAL A 35 -5.40 -6.53 -7.48
C VAL A 35 -5.55 -6.51 -9.00
N LEU A 36 -4.42 -6.41 -9.69
CA LEU A 36 -4.37 -6.32 -11.16
C LEU A 36 -3.63 -7.53 -11.74
N PRO A 37 -3.92 -7.94 -13.00
CA PRO A 37 -3.18 -9.02 -13.67
C PRO A 37 -1.65 -8.79 -13.69
N ALA A 38 -1.21 -7.54 -13.79
CA ALA A 38 0.20 -7.15 -13.76
C ALA A 38 0.91 -7.46 -12.42
N TYR A 39 0.15 -7.74 -11.36
CA TYR A 39 0.66 -8.06 -10.02
C TYR A 39 0.63 -9.56 -9.74
N MET A 40 0.24 -10.37 -10.72
CA MET A 40 0.15 -11.81 -10.56
C MET A 40 1.50 -12.47 -10.89
N ASN A 41 1.80 -13.54 -10.18
CA ASN A 41 2.86 -14.47 -10.55
C ASN A 41 2.40 -15.36 -11.73
N PRO A 42 3.29 -16.19 -12.32
CA PRO A 42 2.92 -17.09 -13.42
C PRO A 42 1.81 -18.10 -13.10
N ALA A 43 1.51 -18.33 -11.82
CA ALA A 43 0.40 -19.19 -11.38
C ALA A 43 -0.94 -18.44 -11.28
N GLY A 44 -0.99 -17.15 -11.65
CA GLY A 44 -2.20 -16.33 -11.57
C GLY A 44 -2.56 -15.88 -10.15
N GLN A 45 -1.64 -15.99 -9.20
CA GLN A 45 -1.83 -15.56 -7.81
C GLN A 45 -1.12 -14.23 -7.57
N LEU A 46 -1.58 -13.44 -6.61
CA LEU A 46 -0.89 -12.22 -6.23
C LEU A 46 0.57 -12.53 -5.85
N GLN A 47 1.52 -11.88 -6.50
CA GLN A 47 2.94 -12.18 -6.30
C GLN A 47 3.39 -11.82 -4.88
N GLY A 48 4.28 -12.63 -4.31
CA GLY A 48 4.81 -12.44 -2.94
C GLY A 48 5.32 -11.03 -2.66
N GLY A 49 5.97 -10.40 -3.64
CA GLY A 49 6.47 -9.03 -3.53
C GLY A 49 5.40 -7.98 -3.23
N MET A 50 4.15 -8.20 -3.66
CA MET A 50 3.05 -7.27 -3.34
C MET A 50 2.68 -7.32 -1.85
N PHE A 51 2.69 -8.51 -1.25
CA PHE A 51 2.49 -8.64 0.19
C PHE A 51 3.64 -7.99 0.95
N ALA A 52 4.89 -8.18 0.49
CA ALA A 52 6.05 -7.54 1.11
C ALA A 52 5.94 -6.01 1.10
N VAL A 53 5.61 -5.41 -0.06
CA VAL A 53 5.44 -3.94 -0.17
C VAL A 53 4.28 -3.44 0.66
N MET A 54 3.15 -4.15 0.69
CA MET A 54 2.00 -3.78 1.52
C MET A 54 2.37 -3.75 3.01
N MET A 55 3.09 -4.76 3.49
CA MET A 55 3.54 -4.83 4.88
C MET A 55 4.56 -3.74 5.21
N ASP A 56 5.53 -3.50 4.32
CA ASP A 56 6.51 -2.43 4.48
C ASP A 56 5.82 -1.06 4.57
N THR A 57 4.87 -0.79 3.67
CA THR A 57 4.11 0.48 3.66
C THR A 57 3.24 0.65 4.90
N ALA A 58 2.73 -0.44 5.49
CA ALA A 58 1.93 -0.37 6.70
C ALA A 58 2.75 -0.07 7.97
N MET A 59 4.06 -0.35 7.95
CA MET A 59 4.95 -0.25 9.11
C MET A 59 5.84 1.02 9.10
N ALA A 60 6.04 1.63 7.93
CA ALA A 60 6.83 2.84 7.74
C ALA A 60 6.10 4.12 8.21
#